data_AF-A0A5Q4VGW3-F1
#
_entry.id   AF-A0A5Q4VGW3-F1
#
_cell.length_a   1.000
_cell.length_b   1.000
_cell.length_c   1.000
_cell.angle_alpha   90.00
_cell.angle_beta   90.00
_cell.angle_gamma   90.00
#
_symmetry.space_group_name_H-M   'P 1'
#
loop_
_entity.id
_entity.type
_entity.pdbx_description
1 polymer ?
#
loop_
_entity_poly.entity_id
_entity_poly.type
_entity_poly.pdbx_seq_one_letter_code
_entity_poly.pdbx_strand_id
1 'polypeptide(L)'
;MRLPLFLFLFMIFGFSGVAAGDRVETLVLKAEEMKLAEHSYWHVLYHYHNPLGLGVKSRIDDPAFFISPVGRKNPKEEMNAAIRFLFSGSAENLCPYIARYHWLHEQLQPEPGIFPEPVCPELKDIHPTSARLVFPTYFMNSPASMFGHTLMTLRLDNTSRMLDKAVNYSAFTQETNGFVFAFKGIFGFYPGYFNVLPYYKKMQEYGEINQRDIWEYRLDLEPHELDAMIRHTREMEGIYSDYFFFDENCSFTLMYLVEAARPGLNLTDEFPLWVIPVDTIRVLEKAGLIAEAEYRPSRATIIRHRLSLLSSEDQDLAFNILDGLAKKQNFITV
;
A
#
# COMPACT_ATOMS: atom_id res chain seq x y z
N MET A 1 37.65 37.55 65.34
CA MET A 1 36.49 38.19 64.67
C MET A 1 36.28 37.44 63.36
N ARG A 2 35.13 36.77 63.19
CA ARG A 2 34.82 35.89 62.06
C ARG A 2 34.54 36.71 60.79
N LEU A 3 35.10 36.32 59.65
CA LEU A 3 34.68 36.81 58.33
C LEU A 3 34.36 35.58 57.46
N PRO A 4 33.18 35.45 56.85
CA PRO A 4 32.80 34.25 56.11
C PRO A 4 33.32 34.32 54.67
N LEU A 5 33.92 33.23 54.22
CA LEU A 5 34.35 33.00 52.85
C LEU A 5 33.11 32.57 52.03
N PHE A 6 32.59 33.47 51.19
CA PHE A 6 31.51 33.15 50.26
C PHE A 6 32.09 32.37 49.07
N LEU A 7 31.86 31.06 49.05
CA LEU A 7 32.20 30.18 47.93
C LEU A 7 31.12 30.36 46.85
N PHE A 8 31.43 31.09 45.78
CA PHE A 8 30.55 31.17 44.60
C PHE A 8 30.71 29.87 43.80
N LEU A 9 29.78 28.94 43.99
CA LEU A 9 29.66 27.74 43.18
C LEU A 9 29.06 28.13 41.83
N PHE A 10 29.90 28.32 40.81
CA PHE A 10 29.45 28.48 39.43
C PHE A 10 28.86 27.14 38.96
N MET A 11 27.52 27.07 38.92
CA MET A 11 26.80 25.98 38.26
C MET A 11 27.03 26.12 36.75
N ILE A 12 27.92 25.29 36.21
CA ILE A 12 28.06 25.12 34.75
C ILE A 12 26.84 24.33 34.29
N PHE A 13 25.79 25.03 33.83
CA PHE A 13 24.72 24.41 33.08
C PHE A 13 25.28 23.96 31.71
N GLY A 14 25.25 22.66 31.45
CA GLY A 14 25.70 22.06 30.20
C GLY A 14 24.88 22.55 29.00
N PHE A 15 25.55 23.14 28.03
CA PHE A 15 25.01 23.75 26.80
C PHE A 15 24.72 22.72 25.68
N SER A 16 24.38 21.48 26.01
CA SER A 16 24.30 20.40 25.01
C SER A 16 23.07 20.48 24.10
N GLY A 17 22.01 21.20 24.49
CA GLY A 17 20.75 21.27 23.73
C GLY A 17 20.76 22.23 22.53
N VAL A 18 21.57 23.30 22.58
CA VAL A 18 21.60 24.33 21.52
C VAL A 18 22.22 23.78 20.23
N ALA A 19 23.28 22.99 20.36
CA ALA A 19 23.99 22.42 19.20
C ALA A 19 23.16 21.41 18.39
N ALA A 20 22.20 20.71 19.01
CA ALA A 20 21.34 19.76 18.30
C ALA A 20 20.25 20.48 17.50
N GLY A 21 19.63 21.52 18.07
CA GLY A 21 18.64 22.34 17.37
C GLY A 21 19.22 23.04 16.14
N ASP A 22 20.43 23.61 16.27
CA ASP A 22 21.11 24.29 15.15
C ASP A 22 21.43 23.34 13.98
N ARG A 23 21.75 22.07 14.27
CA ARG A 23 22.03 21.05 13.24
C ARG A 23 20.77 20.65 12.47
N VAL A 24 19.64 20.50 13.16
CA VAL A 24 18.36 20.15 12.53
C VAL A 24 17.87 21.29 11.63
N GLU A 25 17.97 22.54 12.08
CA GLU A 25 17.60 23.69 11.23
C GLU A 25 18.53 23.82 10.00
N THR A 26 19.79 23.42 10.12
CA THR A 26 20.69 23.32 8.94
C THR A 26 20.16 22.33 7.90
N LEU A 27 19.60 21.19 8.32
CA LEU A 27 18.96 20.23 7.42
C LEU A 27 17.69 20.81 6.77
N VAL A 28 16.89 21.56 7.53
CA VAL A 28 15.70 22.25 7.00
C VAL A 28 16.10 23.25 5.92
N LEU A 29 17.09 24.11 6.18
CA LEU A 29 17.58 25.08 5.20
C LEU A 29 18.13 24.40 3.94
N LYS A 30 18.89 23.31 4.10
CA LYS A 30 19.37 22.51 2.97
C LYS A 30 18.22 21.93 2.14
N ALA A 31 17.19 21.39 2.78
CA ALA A 31 16.02 20.85 2.09
C ALA A 31 15.25 21.93 1.30
N GLU A 32 15.16 23.14 1.85
CA GLU A 32 14.54 24.29 1.16
C GLU A 32 15.37 24.75 -0.04
N GLU A 33 16.70 24.84 0.08
CA GLU A 33 17.60 25.18 -1.02
C GLU A 33 17.50 24.16 -2.17
N MET A 34 17.43 22.88 -1.83
CA MET A 34 17.24 21.78 -2.77
C MET A 34 15.80 21.68 -3.31
N LYS A 35 14.87 22.49 -2.79
CA LYS A 35 13.44 22.47 -3.13
C LYS A 35 12.79 21.09 -2.97
N LEU A 36 13.18 20.33 -1.94
CA LEU A 36 12.69 18.96 -1.75
C LEU A 36 11.16 18.88 -1.60
N ALA A 37 10.49 19.94 -1.13
CA ALA A 37 9.03 19.98 -1.00
C ALA A 37 8.31 20.01 -2.36
N GLU A 38 9.01 20.41 -3.43
CA GLU A 38 8.51 20.40 -4.81
C GLU A 38 8.86 19.09 -5.53
N HIS A 39 9.68 18.23 -4.92
CA HIS A 39 10.13 16.99 -5.52
C HIS A 39 8.96 16.00 -5.71
N SER A 40 8.84 15.39 -6.89
CA SER A 40 7.73 14.50 -7.21
C SER A 40 7.61 13.32 -6.25
N TYR A 41 8.75 12.74 -5.83
CA TYR A 41 8.73 11.63 -4.88
C TYR A 41 8.22 12.01 -3.48
N TRP A 42 8.44 13.26 -3.03
CA TRP A 42 7.79 13.76 -1.81
C TRP A 42 6.28 13.75 -1.95
N HIS A 43 5.79 14.10 -3.15
CA HIS A 43 4.37 14.10 -3.47
C HIS A 43 3.81 12.69 -3.53
N VAL A 44 4.56 11.71 -4.04
CA VAL A 44 4.17 10.30 -4.01
C VAL A 44 4.05 9.77 -2.58
N LEU A 45 5.04 10.02 -1.70
CA LEU A 45 5.02 9.56 -0.31
C LEU A 45 3.82 10.11 0.47
N TYR A 46 3.39 11.34 0.17
CA TYR A 46 2.25 11.97 0.83
C TYR A 46 0.95 11.89 0.02
N HIS A 47 0.95 11.23 -1.14
CA HIS A 47 -0.19 11.16 -2.07
C HIS A 47 -0.74 12.55 -2.41
N TYR A 48 0.15 13.53 -2.54
CA TYR A 48 -0.18 14.87 -2.99
C TYR A 48 -0.60 14.83 -4.47
N HIS A 49 -1.62 15.61 -4.79
CA HIS A 49 -2.08 15.86 -6.14
C HIS A 49 -2.54 17.32 -6.26
N ASN A 50 -2.74 17.79 -7.48
CA ASN A 50 -3.23 19.14 -7.75
C ASN A 50 -4.66 19.09 -8.33
N PRO A 51 -5.71 18.97 -7.49
CA PRO A 51 -7.07 18.89 -7.96
C PRO A 51 -7.46 20.16 -8.72
N LEU A 52 -7.70 20.02 -10.03
CA LEU A 52 -8.21 21.08 -10.91
C LEU A 52 -7.35 22.37 -10.91
N GLY A 53 -6.05 22.25 -10.60
CA GLY A 53 -5.15 23.40 -10.51
C GLY A 53 -5.38 24.30 -9.28
N LEU A 54 -6.20 23.89 -8.31
CA LEU A 54 -6.57 24.68 -7.13
C LEU A 54 -5.52 24.65 -6.01
N GLY A 55 -4.36 24.06 -6.25
CA GLY A 55 -3.26 23.92 -5.30
C GLY A 55 -3.08 22.50 -4.83
N VAL A 56 -1.91 22.21 -4.26
CA VAL A 56 -1.53 20.86 -3.84
C VAL A 56 -2.31 20.44 -2.60
N LYS A 57 -2.85 19.22 -2.62
CA LYS A 57 -3.57 18.61 -1.51
C LYS A 57 -3.30 17.10 -1.49
N SER A 58 -3.20 16.51 -0.31
CA SER A 58 -3.07 15.05 -0.18
C SER A 58 -4.43 14.35 -0.24
N ARG A 59 -4.44 13.18 -0.90
CA ARG A 59 -5.56 12.23 -0.90
C ARG A 59 -5.70 11.45 0.41
N ILE A 60 -4.68 11.47 1.27
CA ILE A 60 -4.81 10.98 2.64
C ILE A 60 -5.61 11.99 3.48
N ASP A 61 -6.63 11.49 4.18
CA ASP A 61 -7.55 12.27 5.01
C ASP A 61 -7.23 12.21 6.49
N ASP A 62 -6.54 11.16 6.95
CA ASP A 62 -6.17 10.99 8.35
C ASP A 62 -5.21 12.09 8.83
N PRO A 63 -5.59 12.92 9.82
CA PRO A 63 -4.69 13.92 10.37
C PRO A 63 -3.44 13.32 11.02
N ALA A 64 -3.51 12.07 11.52
CA ALA A 64 -2.38 11.39 12.16
C ALA A 64 -1.26 11.04 11.18
N PHE A 65 -1.54 11.06 9.87
CA PHE A 65 -0.54 10.81 8.83
C PHE A 65 0.45 11.98 8.65
N PHE A 66 0.04 13.20 9.00
CA PHE A 66 0.82 14.42 8.82
C PHE A 66 1.48 14.84 10.12
N ILE A 67 2.71 15.31 10.03
CA ILE A 67 3.45 15.84 11.17
C ILE A 67 3.07 17.31 11.38
N SER A 68 2.85 18.06 10.30
CA SER A 68 2.35 19.42 10.34
C SER A 68 0.82 19.46 10.37
N PRO A 69 0.20 20.30 11.23
CA PRO A 69 -1.26 20.50 11.23
C PRO A 69 -1.83 21.01 9.90
N VAL A 70 -0.99 21.64 9.07
CA VAL A 70 -1.36 22.12 7.72
C VAL A 70 -0.76 21.24 6.61
N GLY A 71 -0.10 20.15 6.97
CA GLY A 71 0.69 19.33 6.06
C GLY A 71 -0.12 18.82 4.89
N ARG A 72 -1.38 18.43 5.12
CA ARG A 72 -2.30 17.98 4.06
C ARG A 72 -2.41 18.91 2.84
N LYS A 73 -2.21 20.22 3.02
CA LYS A 73 -2.31 21.23 1.95
C LYS A 73 -1.03 22.03 1.74
N ASN A 74 0.03 21.74 2.49
CA ASN A 74 1.27 22.49 2.43
C ASN A 74 2.47 21.54 2.51
N PRO A 75 2.93 21.03 1.34
CA PRO A 75 4.07 20.11 1.29
C PRO A 75 5.35 20.69 1.90
N LYS A 76 5.54 22.02 1.84
CA LYS A 76 6.71 22.69 2.42
C LYS A 76 6.67 22.66 3.94
N GLU A 77 5.55 23.06 4.54
CA GLU A 77 5.39 23.02 6.00
C GLU A 77 5.44 21.59 6.54
N GLU A 78 4.89 20.62 5.80
CA GLU A 78 5.02 19.21 6.14
C GLU A 78 6.47 18.75 6.10
N MET A 79 7.24 19.11 5.07
CA MET A 79 8.65 18.71 4.96
C MET A 79 9.48 19.30 6.09
N ASN A 80 9.29 20.58 6.40
CA ASN A 80 10.00 21.25 7.47
C ASN A 80 9.67 20.63 8.84
N ALA A 81 8.39 20.32 9.08
CA ALA A 81 7.97 19.62 10.29
C ALA A 81 8.51 18.19 10.36
N ALA A 82 8.51 17.47 9.23
CA ALA A 82 9.04 16.13 9.11
C ALA A 82 10.53 16.08 9.41
N ILE A 83 11.35 16.95 8.82
CA ILE A 83 12.79 17.01 9.11
C ILE A 83 13.02 17.29 10.60
N ARG A 84 12.30 18.27 11.17
CA ARG A 84 12.43 18.57 12.60
C ARG A 84 12.08 17.37 13.47
N PHE A 85 10.99 16.68 13.18
CA PHE A 85 10.58 15.51 13.95
C PHE A 85 11.51 14.32 13.77
N LEU A 86 11.84 13.95 12.54
CA LEU A 86 12.57 12.73 12.19
C LEU A 86 14.05 12.81 12.58
N PHE A 87 14.65 14.00 12.56
CA PHE A 87 16.06 14.23 12.92
C PHE A 87 16.24 14.80 14.34
N SER A 88 15.19 14.90 15.16
CA SER A 88 15.31 15.25 16.59
C SER A 88 14.59 14.28 17.55
N GLY A 89 13.75 13.39 17.01
CA GLY A 89 12.98 12.42 17.78
C GLY A 89 13.84 11.27 18.34
N SER A 90 13.17 10.30 18.97
CA SER A 90 13.82 9.05 19.39
C SER A 90 13.62 7.96 18.32
N ALA A 91 14.64 7.13 18.16
CA ALA A 91 14.71 6.05 17.17
C ALA A 91 13.48 5.13 17.13
N GLU A 92 12.85 4.91 18.30
CA GLU A 92 11.71 4.03 18.49
C GLU A 92 10.41 4.59 17.88
N ASN A 93 10.32 5.91 17.72
CA ASN A 93 9.11 6.58 17.22
C ASN A 93 9.16 6.86 15.71
N LEU A 94 10.25 6.50 15.03
CA LEU A 94 10.46 6.83 13.62
C LEU A 94 9.91 5.77 12.66
N CYS A 95 9.66 4.56 13.13
CA CYS A 95 9.24 3.46 12.26
C CYS A 95 7.94 3.70 11.47
N PRO A 96 6.91 4.37 12.04
CA PRO A 96 5.71 4.75 11.28
C PRO A 96 5.96 5.73 10.11
N TYR A 97 7.16 6.31 10.04
CA TYR A 97 7.58 7.29 9.02
C TYR A 97 8.85 6.84 8.29
N ILE A 98 9.05 5.53 8.18
CA ILE A 98 10.30 4.93 7.72
C ILE A 98 10.64 5.22 6.25
N ALA A 99 9.63 5.34 5.37
CA ALA A 99 9.85 5.67 3.96
C ALA A 99 10.31 7.12 3.81
N ARG A 100 9.65 8.05 4.52
CA ARG A 100 10.00 9.48 4.56
C ARG A 100 11.36 9.70 5.17
N TYR A 101 11.65 9.03 6.29
CA TYR A 101 12.98 9.08 6.91
C TYR A 101 14.04 8.63 5.92
N HIS A 102 13.87 7.47 5.30
CA HIS A 102 14.87 6.91 4.38
C HIS A 102 15.11 7.85 3.19
N TRP A 103 14.05 8.39 2.60
CA TRP A 103 14.18 9.33 1.49
C TRP A 103 14.87 10.63 1.91
N LEU A 104 14.45 11.25 3.02
CA LEU A 104 15.09 12.48 3.51
C LEU A 104 16.55 12.25 3.88
N HIS A 105 16.87 11.11 4.48
CA HIS A 105 18.25 10.74 4.81
C HIS A 105 19.11 10.61 3.54
N GLU A 106 18.57 9.98 2.48
CA GLU A 106 19.26 9.86 1.19
C GLU A 106 19.49 11.22 0.52
N GLN A 107 18.48 12.11 0.52
CA GLN A 107 18.59 13.43 -0.10
C GLN A 107 19.51 14.37 0.70
N LEU A 108 19.39 14.37 2.02
CA LEU A 108 20.10 15.32 2.88
C LEU A 108 21.50 14.85 3.27
N GLN A 109 21.79 13.55 3.18
CA GLN A 109 23.07 12.94 3.53
C GLN A 109 23.62 13.49 4.86
N PRO A 110 22.86 13.35 5.96
CA PRO A 110 23.25 13.92 7.24
C PRO A 110 24.54 13.26 7.76
N GLU A 111 25.25 13.95 8.64
CA GLU A 111 26.48 13.42 9.25
C GLU A 111 26.21 12.12 10.03
N PRO A 112 26.94 11.02 9.75
CA PRO A 112 26.73 9.74 10.42
C PRO A 112 26.91 9.83 11.95
N GLY A 113 26.03 9.15 12.70
CA GLY A 113 26.11 9.07 14.16
C GLY A 113 25.65 10.32 14.91
N ILE A 114 25.18 11.36 14.21
CA ILE A 114 24.65 12.57 14.82
C ILE A 114 23.15 12.49 15.10
N PHE A 115 22.42 11.83 14.20
CA PHE A 115 20.95 11.78 14.21
C PHE A 115 20.45 10.39 14.57
N PRO A 116 19.23 10.27 15.13
CA PRO A 116 18.63 8.98 15.44
C PRO A 116 18.43 8.14 14.17
N GLU A 117 18.72 6.83 14.27
CA GLU A 117 18.43 5.84 13.23
C GLU A 117 17.15 5.06 13.62
N PRO A 118 16.16 4.92 12.73
CA PRO A 118 14.91 4.23 13.04
C PRO A 118 15.12 2.77 13.43
N VAL A 119 14.42 2.33 14.48
CA VAL A 119 14.35 0.91 14.85
C VAL A 119 12.99 0.36 14.43
N CYS A 120 13.00 -0.52 13.43
CA CYS A 120 11.80 -1.16 12.86
C CYS A 120 11.83 -2.69 13.00
N PRO A 121 11.47 -3.26 14.17
CA PRO A 121 11.49 -4.71 14.37
C PRO A 121 10.58 -5.46 13.40
N GLU A 122 9.45 -4.85 13.04
CA GLU A 122 8.43 -5.41 12.16
C GLU A 122 8.93 -5.62 10.72
N LEU A 123 9.89 -4.81 10.27
CA LEU A 123 10.46 -4.86 8.92
C LEU A 123 11.77 -5.64 8.85
N LYS A 124 12.40 -5.92 9.99
CA LYS A 124 13.75 -6.49 10.07
C LYS A 124 13.89 -7.82 9.32
N ASP A 125 12.88 -8.68 9.42
CA ASP A 125 12.87 -10.02 8.85
C ASP A 125 11.94 -10.12 7.61
N ILE A 126 11.63 -8.98 6.98
CA ILE A 126 10.83 -8.94 5.75
C ILE A 126 11.78 -8.70 4.57
N HIS A 127 12.11 -9.77 3.85
CA HIS A 127 12.95 -9.69 2.66
C HIS A 127 12.14 -10.04 1.40
N PRO A 128 11.67 -9.03 0.64
CA PRO A 128 10.89 -9.29 -0.57
C PRO A 128 11.77 -9.82 -1.71
N THR A 129 11.21 -10.72 -2.49
CA THR A 129 11.85 -11.29 -3.69
C THR A 129 11.09 -10.96 -4.97
N SER A 130 9.78 -10.68 -4.86
CA SER A 130 8.97 -10.21 -5.99
C SER A 130 7.65 -9.61 -5.52
N ALA A 131 7.10 -8.67 -6.28
CA ALA A 131 5.73 -8.18 -6.14
C ALA A 131 4.86 -8.65 -7.32
N ARG A 132 3.56 -8.86 -7.09
CA ARG A 132 2.59 -9.13 -8.15
C ARG A 132 1.32 -8.32 -7.95
N LEU A 133 0.80 -7.71 -9.01
CA LEU A 133 -0.57 -7.23 -9.02
C LEU A 133 -1.49 -8.42 -9.30
N VAL A 134 -2.44 -8.68 -8.40
CA VAL A 134 -3.40 -9.77 -8.53
C VAL A 134 -4.78 -9.19 -8.84
N PHE A 135 -5.40 -9.72 -9.89
CA PHE A 135 -6.71 -9.32 -10.39
C PHE A 135 -7.66 -10.53 -10.42
N PRO A 136 -8.50 -10.70 -9.39
CA PRO A 136 -9.65 -11.59 -9.46
C PRO A 136 -10.70 -11.03 -10.42
N THR A 137 -11.14 -11.85 -11.37
CA THR A 137 -12.07 -11.44 -12.42
C THR A 137 -13.45 -11.10 -11.87
N TYR A 138 -14.28 -10.47 -12.73
CA TYR A 138 -15.64 -10.04 -12.43
C TYR A 138 -16.51 -11.08 -11.71
N PHE A 139 -17.36 -10.62 -10.79
CA PHE A 139 -18.38 -11.44 -10.15
C PHE A 139 -19.70 -10.71 -10.11
N MET A 140 -20.63 -11.19 -10.93
CA MET A 140 -21.89 -10.50 -11.20
C MET A 140 -22.88 -10.53 -10.02
N ASN A 141 -22.63 -11.33 -8.99
CA ASN A 141 -23.55 -11.49 -7.86
C ASN A 141 -23.48 -10.36 -6.82
N SER A 142 -22.57 -9.37 -6.97
CA SER A 142 -22.67 -8.13 -6.19
C SER A 142 -22.12 -6.91 -6.95
N PRO A 143 -22.78 -5.73 -6.87
CA PRO A 143 -22.34 -4.51 -7.55
C PRO A 143 -20.91 -4.08 -7.17
N ALA A 144 -20.55 -4.23 -5.89
CA ALA A 144 -19.21 -3.89 -5.38
C ALA A 144 -18.09 -4.81 -5.92
N SER A 145 -18.45 -5.95 -6.52
CA SER A 145 -17.52 -6.92 -7.12
C SER A 145 -17.66 -7.05 -8.63
N MET A 146 -18.62 -6.33 -9.22
CA MET A 146 -19.00 -6.48 -10.61
C MET A 146 -17.88 -6.09 -11.56
N PHE A 147 -16.98 -5.19 -11.15
CA PHE A 147 -15.82 -4.74 -11.92
C PHE A 147 -14.51 -5.45 -11.55
N GLY A 148 -14.58 -6.44 -10.64
CA GLY A 148 -13.40 -7.01 -10.01
C GLY A 148 -12.76 -6.04 -9.02
N HIS A 149 -11.58 -6.38 -8.54
CA HIS A 149 -10.74 -5.52 -7.70
C HIS A 149 -9.29 -5.97 -7.87
N THR A 150 -8.34 -5.17 -7.43
CA THR A 150 -6.93 -5.58 -7.40
C THR A 150 -6.42 -5.64 -5.97
N LEU A 151 -5.40 -6.47 -5.76
CA LEU A 151 -4.54 -6.43 -4.58
C LEU A 151 -3.09 -6.63 -5.01
N MET A 152 -2.15 -6.21 -4.18
CA MET A 152 -0.73 -6.51 -4.39
C MET A 152 -0.34 -7.73 -3.55
N THR A 153 0.50 -8.60 -4.08
CA THR A 153 1.16 -9.64 -3.29
C THR A 153 2.66 -9.44 -3.27
N LEU A 154 3.26 -9.70 -2.11
CA LEU A 154 4.71 -9.65 -1.88
C LEU A 154 5.16 -11.06 -1.52
N ARG A 155 6.08 -11.61 -2.32
CA ARG A 155 6.75 -12.86 -2.00
C ARG A 155 7.96 -12.56 -1.14
N LEU A 156 8.08 -13.26 -0.02
CA LEU A 156 9.24 -13.17 0.87
C LEU A 156 10.21 -14.32 0.59
N ASP A 157 11.49 -14.13 0.90
CA ASP A 157 12.49 -15.18 0.84
C ASP A 157 12.08 -16.40 1.68
N ASN A 158 12.47 -17.60 1.26
CA ASN A 158 12.25 -18.84 2.01
C ASN A 158 10.78 -19.15 2.41
N THR A 159 9.79 -18.48 1.80
CA THR A 159 8.37 -18.74 2.02
C THR A 159 7.73 -19.47 0.85
N SER A 160 6.76 -20.34 1.16
CA SER A 160 5.91 -20.90 0.10
C SER A 160 4.97 -19.82 -0.43
N ARG A 161 4.53 -19.94 -1.70
CA ARG A 161 3.58 -19.01 -2.34
C ARG A 161 2.27 -18.79 -1.56
N MET A 162 1.89 -19.73 -0.70
CA MET A 162 0.71 -19.62 0.18
C MET A 162 0.91 -18.64 1.34
N LEU A 163 2.16 -18.39 1.72
CA LEU A 163 2.55 -17.48 2.79
C LEU A 163 2.95 -16.09 2.28
N ASP A 164 2.85 -15.85 0.95
CA ASP A 164 2.98 -14.53 0.35
C ASP A 164 2.08 -13.54 1.12
N LYS A 165 2.56 -12.32 1.33
CA LYS A 165 1.77 -11.26 1.98
C LYS A 165 0.90 -10.59 0.93
N ALA A 166 -0.37 -10.40 1.23
CA ALA A 166 -1.31 -9.66 0.39
C ALA A 166 -1.55 -8.28 1.00
N VAL A 167 -1.29 -7.24 0.23
CA VAL A 167 -1.59 -5.85 0.55
C VAL A 167 -2.85 -5.47 -0.24
N ASN A 168 -3.93 -5.16 0.45
CA ASN A 168 -5.18 -4.71 -0.16
C ASN A 168 -5.61 -3.36 0.42
N TYR A 169 -6.28 -2.56 -0.39
CA TYR A 169 -6.98 -1.35 0.06
C TYR A 169 -8.48 -1.59 -0.05
N SER A 170 -9.24 -1.29 1.01
CA SER A 170 -10.69 -1.56 1.03
C SER A 170 -11.43 -0.60 1.96
N ALA A 171 -12.65 -0.25 1.56
CA ALA A 171 -13.61 0.47 2.41
C ALA A 171 -14.00 -0.35 3.64
N PHE A 172 -14.01 0.29 4.80
CA PHE A 172 -14.55 -0.28 6.04
C PHE A 172 -16.00 0.19 6.26
N THR A 173 -16.94 -0.74 6.30
CA THR A 173 -18.36 -0.44 6.46
C THR A 173 -19.13 -1.59 7.13
N GLN A 174 -20.15 -1.23 7.91
CA GLN A 174 -21.14 -2.15 8.48
C GLN A 174 -22.53 -1.91 7.86
N GLU A 175 -22.61 -1.10 6.80
CA GLU A 175 -23.87 -0.72 6.16
C GLU A 175 -24.50 -1.91 5.43
N THR A 176 -25.76 -2.19 5.76
CA THR A 176 -26.52 -3.30 5.16
C THR A 176 -27.55 -2.82 4.14
N ASN A 177 -27.89 -1.52 4.15
CA ASN A 177 -28.81 -0.94 3.18
C ASN A 177 -28.10 -0.66 1.86
N GLY A 178 -28.47 -1.38 0.80
CA GLY A 178 -27.84 -1.28 -0.52
C GLY A 178 -27.87 0.11 -1.17
N PHE A 179 -28.92 0.91 -0.92
CA PHE A 179 -29.00 2.28 -1.46
C PHE A 179 -28.05 3.23 -0.72
N VAL A 180 -28.05 3.18 0.62
CA VAL A 180 -27.13 3.98 1.44
C VAL A 180 -25.69 3.58 1.17
N PHE A 181 -25.44 2.28 0.97
CA PHE A 181 -24.13 1.75 0.58
C PHE A 181 -23.64 2.32 -0.74
N ALA A 182 -24.48 2.27 -1.79
CA ALA A 182 -24.13 2.84 -3.08
C ALA A 182 -23.90 4.35 -3.00
N PHE A 183 -24.80 5.09 -2.33
CA PHE A 183 -24.65 6.54 -2.16
C PHE A 183 -23.34 6.89 -1.45
N LYS A 184 -23.09 6.29 -0.27
CA LYS A 184 -21.85 6.55 0.49
C LYS A 184 -20.60 6.20 -0.29
N GLY A 185 -20.62 5.09 -1.03
CA GLY A 185 -19.50 4.66 -1.87
C GLY A 185 -19.22 5.57 -3.07
N ILE A 186 -20.25 6.16 -3.67
CA ILE A 186 -20.09 7.12 -4.78
C ILE A 186 -19.52 8.45 -4.30
N PHE A 187 -19.88 8.87 -3.08
CA PHE A 187 -19.50 10.17 -2.53
C PHE A 187 -18.34 10.14 -1.51
N GLY A 188 -17.63 9.01 -1.37
CA GLY A 188 -16.41 8.96 -0.56
C GLY A 188 -16.64 8.84 0.96
N PHE A 189 -17.85 8.54 1.41
CA PHE A 189 -18.19 8.57 2.84
C PHE A 189 -17.77 7.31 3.63
N TYR A 190 -16.88 6.49 3.06
CA TYR A 190 -16.32 5.32 3.72
C TYR A 190 -14.84 5.50 3.96
N PRO A 191 -14.33 5.25 5.18
CA PRO A 191 -12.91 5.23 5.39
C PRO A 191 -12.31 3.97 4.74
N GLY A 192 -11.34 4.15 3.87
CA GLY A 192 -10.54 3.09 3.26
C GLY A 192 -9.21 2.91 3.97
N TYR A 193 -8.76 1.66 4.08
CA TYR A 193 -7.51 1.30 4.76
C TYR A 193 -6.70 0.31 3.94
N PHE A 194 -5.38 0.45 3.99
CA PHE A 194 -4.46 -0.63 3.63
C PHE A 194 -4.50 -1.70 4.72
N ASN A 195 -4.59 -2.96 4.30
CA ASN A 195 -4.43 -4.10 5.18
C ASN A 195 -3.41 -5.07 4.60
N VAL A 196 -2.59 -5.64 5.49
CA VAL A 196 -1.64 -6.69 5.13
C VAL A 196 -2.09 -7.99 5.78
N LEU A 197 -2.35 -8.99 4.95
CA LEU A 197 -2.81 -10.30 5.42
C LEU A 197 -2.16 -11.44 4.63
N PRO A 198 -2.15 -12.68 5.14
CA PRO A 198 -1.66 -13.82 4.39
C PRO A 198 -2.45 -14.06 3.09
N TYR A 199 -1.77 -14.24 1.96
CA TYR A 199 -2.40 -14.34 0.64
C TYR A 199 -3.32 -15.56 0.51
N TYR A 200 -3.01 -16.70 1.16
CA TYR A 200 -3.88 -17.88 1.11
C TYR A 200 -5.32 -17.59 1.57
N LYS A 201 -5.53 -16.65 2.51
CA LYS A 201 -6.87 -16.27 2.97
C LYS A 201 -7.68 -15.64 1.83
N LYS A 202 -7.03 -14.82 1.00
CA LYS A 202 -7.64 -14.22 -0.20
C LYS A 202 -7.85 -15.24 -1.32
N MET A 203 -6.90 -16.14 -1.51
CA MET A 203 -7.06 -17.22 -2.49
C MET A 203 -8.27 -18.11 -2.18
N GLN A 204 -8.47 -18.46 -0.91
CA GLN A 204 -9.63 -19.24 -0.48
C GLN A 204 -10.94 -18.48 -0.73
N GLU A 205 -10.98 -17.21 -0.35
CA GLU A 205 -12.13 -16.33 -0.59
C GLU A 205 -12.48 -16.21 -2.07
N TYR A 206 -11.51 -16.00 -2.96
CA TYR A 206 -11.79 -15.77 -4.38
C TYR A 206 -12.01 -17.05 -5.19
N GLY A 207 -11.14 -18.05 -5.01
CA GLY A 207 -11.16 -19.27 -5.82
C GLY A 207 -12.21 -20.28 -5.36
N GLU A 208 -12.43 -20.42 -4.05
CA GLU A 208 -13.36 -21.42 -3.51
C GLU A 208 -14.75 -20.86 -3.26
N ILE A 209 -14.85 -19.67 -2.66
CA ILE A 209 -16.15 -19.09 -2.26
C ILE A 209 -16.77 -18.31 -3.41
N ASN A 210 -16.00 -17.43 -4.04
CA ASN A 210 -16.51 -16.56 -5.10
C ASN A 210 -16.37 -17.15 -6.51
N GLN A 211 -15.70 -18.29 -6.67
CA GLN A 211 -15.50 -19.00 -7.94
C GLN A 211 -14.93 -18.11 -9.07
N ARG A 212 -14.00 -17.20 -8.73
CA ARG A 212 -13.40 -16.26 -9.67
C ARG A 212 -12.09 -16.80 -10.21
N ASP A 213 -11.87 -16.61 -11.49
CA ASP A 213 -10.55 -16.79 -12.07
C ASP A 213 -9.65 -15.63 -11.60
N ILE A 214 -8.34 -15.87 -11.58
CA ILE A 214 -7.37 -14.91 -11.07
C ILE A 214 -6.26 -14.74 -12.10
N TRP A 215 -5.92 -13.50 -12.40
CA TRP A 215 -4.69 -13.15 -13.09
C TRP A 215 -3.68 -12.58 -12.09
N GLU A 216 -2.43 -13.03 -12.16
CA GLU A 216 -1.33 -12.51 -11.35
C GLU A 216 -0.25 -11.95 -12.29
N TYR A 217 0.03 -10.65 -12.19
CA TYR A 217 1.00 -9.93 -13.00
C TYR A 217 2.24 -9.66 -12.16
N ARG A 218 3.34 -10.36 -12.43
CA ARG A 218 4.62 -10.12 -11.74
C ARG A 218 5.19 -8.79 -12.19
N LEU A 219 5.48 -7.94 -11.22
CA LEU A 219 6.09 -6.64 -11.49
C LEU A 219 7.60 -6.80 -11.69
N ASP A 220 8.12 -6.06 -12.67
CA ASP A 220 9.55 -5.93 -12.92
C ASP A 220 10.12 -4.87 -11.99
N LEU A 221 10.36 -5.23 -10.72
CA LEU A 221 10.90 -4.35 -9.69
C LEU A 221 12.21 -4.92 -9.14
N GLU A 222 13.19 -4.04 -8.95
CA GLU A 222 14.48 -4.34 -8.35
C GLU A 222 14.36 -4.52 -6.83
N PRO A 223 15.31 -5.21 -6.16
CA PRO A 223 15.25 -5.45 -4.72
C PRO A 223 15.06 -4.18 -3.88
N HIS A 224 15.80 -3.10 -4.20
CA HIS A 224 15.70 -1.83 -3.47
C HIS A 224 14.33 -1.12 -3.67
N GLU A 225 13.68 -1.33 -4.81
CA GLU A 225 12.34 -0.82 -5.11
C GLU A 225 11.29 -1.59 -4.32
N LEU A 226 11.46 -2.90 -4.18
CA LEU A 226 10.60 -3.72 -3.32
C LEU A 226 10.70 -3.29 -1.85
N ASP A 227 11.91 -2.98 -1.37
CA ASP A 227 12.09 -2.46 0.00
C ASP A 227 11.42 -1.09 0.18
N ALA A 228 11.48 -0.22 -0.83
CA ALA A 228 10.79 1.07 -0.82
C ALA A 228 9.26 0.89 -0.77
N MET A 229 8.72 -0.07 -1.54
CA MET A 229 7.31 -0.44 -1.49
C MET A 229 6.90 -0.90 -0.08
N ILE A 230 7.70 -1.74 0.57
CA ILE A 230 7.42 -2.22 1.94
C ILE A 230 7.43 -1.08 2.95
N ARG A 231 8.46 -0.21 2.89
CA ARG A 231 8.55 0.96 3.77
C ARG A 231 7.32 1.84 3.62
N HIS A 232 6.89 2.13 2.39
CA HIS A 232 5.68 2.92 2.17
C HIS A 232 4.42 2.21 2.63
N THR A 233 4.29 0.91 2.34
CA THR A 233 3.16 0.10 2.84
C THR A 233 3.06 0.20 4.37
N ARG A 234 4.19 0.17 5.08
CA ARG A 234 4.23 0.30 6.55
C ARG A 234 3.72 1.66 7.04
N GLU A 235 4.04 2.76 6.35
CA GLU A 235 3.51 4.09 6.68
C GLU A 235 2.00 4.20 6.45
N MET A 236 1.48 3.41 5.50
CA MET A 236 0.06 3.43 5.16
C MET A 236 -0.81 2.53 6.06
N GLU A 237 -0.22 1.63 6.85
CA GLU A 237 -0.97 0.75 7.74
C GLU A 237 -1.69 1.54 8.84
N GLY A 238 -3.02 1.36 8.93
CA GLY A 238 -3.85 2.03 9.94
C GLY A 238 -4.19 3.49 9.63
N ILE A 239 -3.75 4.00 8.48
CA ILE A 239 -4.04 5.37 8.01
C ILE A 239 -5.23 5.34 7.06
N TYR A 240 -6.23 6.19 7.30
CA TYR A 240 -7.41 6.26 6.45
C TYR A 240 -7.33 7.34 5.36
N SER A 241 -8.02 7.04 4.26
CA SER A 241 -8.39 7.98 3.19
C SER A 241 -9.86 7.75 2.85
N ASP A 242 -10.53 8.77 2.34
CA ASP A 242 -11.91 8.63 1.86
C ASP A 242 -11.95 7.67 0.66
N TYR A 243 -12.77 6.62 0.74
CA TYR A 243 -12.88 5.59 -0.28
C TYR A 243 -14.04 5.89 -1.22
N PHE A 244 -13.72 6.06 -2.49
CA PHE A 244 -14.69 6.28 -3.55
C PHE A 244 -14.75 5.08 -4.49
N PHE A 245 -15.94 4.73 -5.00
CA PHE A 245 -16.12 3.54 -5.83
C PHE A 245 -15.53 3.68 -7.23
N PHE A 246 -15.63 4.87 -7.82
CA PHE A 246 -15.27 5.08 -9.21
C PHE A 246 -13.85 5.59 -9.42
N ASP A 247 -13.23 6.26 -8.45
CA ASP A 247 -11.89 6.85 -8.57
C ASP A 247 -10.93 6.31 -7.49
N GLU A 248 -10.84 6.94 -6.31
CA GLU A 248 -9.87 6.66 -5.23
C GLU A 248 -10.12 5.31 -4.53
N ASN A 249 -10.18 4.25 -5.33
CA ASN A 249 -10.55 2.90 -4.97
C ASN A 249 -9.31 2.00 -4.82
N CYS A 250 -9.53 0.74 -4.48
CA CYS A 250 -8.48 -0.26 -4.32
C CYS A 250 -7.47 -0.36 -5.47
N SER A 251 -7.90 -0.15 -6.71
CA SER A 251 -7.02 -0.26 -7.86
C SER A 251 -6.15 0.98 -8.00
N PHE A 252 -6.73 2.16 -7.78
CA PHE A 252 -6.01 3.42 -7.81
C PHE A 252 -4.97 3.52 -6.69
N THR A 253 -5.36 3.29 -5.43
CA THR A 253 -4.49 3.54 -4.27
C THR A 253 -3.26 2.62 -4.25
N LEU A 254 -3.35 1.43 -4.86
CA LEU A 254 -2.19 0.54 -5.03
C LEU A 254 -1.12 1.10 -5.98
N MET A 255 -1.48 2.01 -6.89
CA MET A 255 -0.50 2.62 -7.80
C MET A 255 0.50 3.51 -7.05
N TYR A 256 0.09 4.15 -5.95
CA TYR A 256 1.03 4.88 -5.08
C TYR A 256 2.09 3.96 -4.46
N LEU A 257 1.79 2.67 -4.19
CA LEU A 257 2.81 1.73 -3.73
C LEU A 257 3.86 1.43 -4.81
N VAL A 258 3.45 1.42 -6.08
CA VAL A 258 4.35 1.18 -7.22
C VAL A 258 5.16 2.43 -7.54
N GLU A 259 4.57 3.62 -7.48
CA GLU A 259 5.29 4.88 -7.62
C GLU A 259 6.29 5.12 -6.47
N ALA A 260 5.93 4.70 -5.25
CA ALA A 260 6.86 4.73 -4.12
C ALA A 260 7.99 3.70 -4.30
N ALA A 261 7.73 2.58 -4.98
CA ALA A 261 8.77 1.60 -5.30
C ALA A 261 9.79 2.16 -6.30
N ARG A 262 9.32 2.80 -7.38
CA ARG A 262 10.14 3.32 -8.48
C ARG A 262 9.88 4.82 -8.69
N PRO A 263 10.72 5.69 -8.10
CA PRO A 263 10.62 7.13 -8.30
C PRO A 263 10.66 7.53 -9.79
N GLY A 264 9.81 8.48 -10.19
CA GLY A 264 9.73 8.97 -11.57
C GLY A 264 8.61 8.36 -12.40
N LEU A 265 7.93 7.32 -11.89
CA LEU A 265 6.64 6.90 -12.41
C LEU A 265 5.54 7.91 -12.07
N ASN A 266 4.58 8.07 -12.98
CA ASN A 266 3.37 8.89 -12.80
C ASN A 266 2.14 8.06 -13.22
N LEU A 267 1.98 6.88 -12.62
CA LEU A 267 0.87 5.97 -12.86
C LEU A 267 -0.46 6.56 -12.40
N THR A 268 -0.48 7.29 -11.28
CA THR A 268 -1.70 7.87 -10.70
C THR A 268 -2.27 9.00 -11.55
N ASP A 269 -1.44 9.68 -12.34
CA ASP A 269 -1.84 10.75 -13.25
C ASP A 269 -2.58 10.24 -14.51
N GLU A 270 -2.50 8.94 -14.82
CA GLU A 270 -3.20 8.33 -15.97
C GLU A 270 -4.71 8.13 -15.69
N PHE A 271 -5.19 8.52 -14.50
CA PHE A 271 -6.57 8.28 -14.02
C PHE A 271 -7.33 9.57 -13.65
N PRO A 272 -7.74 10.40 -14.62
CA PRO A 272 -8.33 11.71 -14.33
C PRO A 272 -9.80 11.69 -13.89
N LEU A 273 -10.55 10.61 -14.16
CA LEU A 273 -12.01 10.57 -13.97
C LEU A 273 -12.50 9.35 -13.20
N TRP A 274 -12.07 8.15 -13.61
CA TRP A 274 -12.43 6.90 -12.96
C TRP A 274 -11.30 5.89 -13.12
N VAL A 275 -11.33 4.85 -12.29
CA VAL A 275 -10.38 3.74 -12.30
C VAL A 275 -11.15 2.44 -12.21
N ILE A 276 -10.98 1.61 -13.24
CA ILE A 276 -11.36 0.20 -13.19
C ILE A 276 -10.09 -0.66 -13.10
N PRO A 277 -10.15 -1.85 -12.46
CA PRO A 277 -8.99 -2.74 -12.29
C PRO A 277 -8.21 -3.05 -13.56
N VAL A 278 -8.88 -3.17 -14.70
CA VAL A 278 -8.21 -3.49 -15.98
C VAL A 278 -7.35 -2.32 -16.47
N ASP A 279 -7.74 -1.08 -16.16
CA ASP A 279 -6.99 0.09 -16.59
C ASP A 279 -5.67 0.23 -15.82
N THR A 280 -5.62 -0.20 -14.55
CA THR A 280 -4.35 -0.23 -13.80
C THR A 280 -3.37 -1.25 -14.36
N ILE A 281 -3.86 -2.41 -14.81
CA ILE A 281 -3.04 -3.39 -15.52
C ILE A 281 -2.47 -2.78 -16.82
N ARG A 282 -3.31 -2.10 -17.61
CA ARG A 282 -2.88 -1.44 -18.86
C ARG A 282 -1.84 -0.35 -18.63
N VAL A 283 -2.00 0.45 -17.58
CA VAL A 283 -1.04 1.50 -17.20
C VAL A 283 0.30 0.90 -16.79
N LEU A 284 0.30 -0.18 -16.01
CA LEU A 284 1.53 -0.91 -15.68
C LEU A 284 2.20 -1.54 -16.92
N GLU A 285 1.41 -2.11 -17.83
CA GLU A 285 1.92 -2.65 -19.09
C GLU A 285 2.57 -1.55 -19.96
N LYS A 286 1.88 -0.41 -20.13
CA LYS A 286 2.38 0.76 -20.86
C LYS A 286 3.68 1.31 -20.26
N ALA A 287 3.80 1.28 -18.93
CA ALA A 287 5.01 1.68 -18.21
C ALA A 287 6.14 0.62 -18.25
N GLY A 288 5.92 -0.53 -18.89
CA GLY A 288 6.91 -1.61 -18.96
C GLY A 288 7.15 -2.32 -17.62
N LEU A 289 6.20 -2.26 -16.70
CA LEU A 289 6.33 -2.79 -15.34
C LEU A 289 5.88 -4.24 -15.20
N ILE A 290 5.29 -4.85 -16.22
CA ILE A 290 4.81 -6.25 -16.16
C ILE A 290 5.87 -7.17 -16.76
N ALA A 291 6.50 -7.99 -15.92
CA ALA A 291 7.47 -9.00 -16.34
C ALA A 291 6.82 -10.29 -16.84
N GLU A 292 5.69 -10.67 -16.23
CA GLU A 292 5.04 -11.97 -16.48
C GLU A 292 3.57 -11.92 -16.08
N ALA A 293 2.71 -12.65 -16.79
CA ALA A 293 1.30 -12.83 -16.45
C ALA A 293 0.98 -14.32 -16.25
N GLU A 294 0.41 -14.66 -15.11
CA GLU A 294 -0.03 -16.02 -14.77
C GLU A 294 -1.56 -16.06 -14.62
N TYR A 295 -2.20 -17.02 -15.30
CA TYR A 295 -3.64 -17.27 -15.16
C TYR A 295 -3.90 -18.45 -14.23
N ARG A 296 -4.86 -18.27 -13.33
CA ARG A 296 -5.29 -19.27 -12.35
C ARG A 296 -6.80 -19.49 -12.47
N PRO A 297 -7.24 -20.63 -13.05
CA PRO A 297 -8.65 -20.91 -13.20
C PRO A 297 -9.30 -21.22 -11.85
N SER A 298 -10.52 -20.75 -11.66
CA SER A 298 -11.38 -21.10 -10.54
C SER A 298 -11.77 -22.58 -10.57
N ARG A 299 -12.24 -23.09 -9.42
CA ARG A 299 -12.81 -24.44 -9.36
C ARG A 299 -13.97 -24.62 -10.34
N ALA A 300 -14.80 -23.59 -10.52
CA ALA A 300 -15.91 -23.62 -11.46
C ALA A 300 -15.43 -23.71 -12.91
N THR A 301 -14.39 -22.97 -13.29
CA THR A 301 -13.77 -23.03 -14.61
C THR A 301 -13.16 -24.41 -14.88
N ILE A 302 -12.44 -24.98 -13.90
CA ILE A 302 -11.89 -26.34 -14.00
C ILE A 302 -13.01 -27.38 -14.18
N ILE A 303 -14.08 -27.31 -13.38
CA ILE A 303 -15.22 -28.24 -13.48
C ILE A 303 -15.92 -28.11 -14.83
N ARG A 304 -16.21 -26.88 -15.28
CA ARG A 304 -16.83 -26.62 -16.60
C ARG A 304 -15.96 -27.15 -17.74
N HIS A 305 -14.64 -26.94 -17.66
CA HIS A 305 -13.71 -27.49 -18.64
C HIS A 305 -13.74 -29.02 -18.65
N ARG A 306 -13.68 -29.68 -17.48
CA ARG A 306 -13.76 -31.14 -17.40
C ARG A 306 -15.09 -31.68 -17.94
N LEU A 307 -16.22 -31.04 -17.63
CA LEU A 307 -17.51 -31.40 -18.19
C LEU A 307 -17.53 -31.27 -19.73
N SER A 308 -16.89 -30.23 -20.28
CA SER A 308 -16.83 -30.04 -21.74
C SER A 308 -16.03 -31.11 -22.49
N LEU A 309 -15.20 -31.89 -21.78
CA LEU A 309 -14.44 -33.01 -22.34
C LEU A 309 -15.23 -34.33 -22.32
N LEU A 310 -16.39 -34.37 -21.67
CA LEU A 310 -17.24 -35.56 -21.57
C LEU A 310 -18.24 -35.62 -22.73
N SER A 311 -18.61 -36.84 -23.13
CA SER A 311 -19.73 -37.08 -24.04
C SER A 311 -21.06 -36.60 -23.41
N SER A 312 -22.10 -36.36 -24.22
CA SER A 312 -23.42 -36.01 -23.69
C SER A 312 -23.97 -37.07 -22.73
N GLU A 313 -23.73 -38.34 -23.01
CA GLU A 313 -24.14 -39.48 -22.17
C GLU A 313 -23.42 -39.47 -20.80
N ASP A 314 -22.12 -39.19 -20.79
CA ASP A 314 -21.34 -39.09 -19.54
C ASP A 314 -21.68 -37.84 -18.72
N GLN A 315 -22.04 -36.74 -19.40
CA GLN A 315 -22.53 -35.53 -18.71
C GLN A 315 -23.86 -35.81 -18.03
N ASP A 316 -24.82 -36.42 -18.74
CA ASP A 316 -26.11 -36.82 -18.17
C ASP A 316 -25.93 -37.80 -17.00
N LEU A 317 -25.01 -38.76 -17.12
CA LEU A 317 -24.66 -39.65 -16.02
C LEU A 317 -24.07 -38.89 -14.83
N ALA A 318 -23.15 -37.95 -15.04
CA ALA A 318 -22.58 -37.13 -13.99
C ALA A 318 -23.63 -36.29 -13.25
N PHE A 319 -24.56 -35.67 -13.98
CA PHE A 319 -25.69 -34.93 -13.38
C PHE A 319 -26.63 -35.86 -12.61
N ASN A 320 -26.97 -37.03 -13.18
CA ASN A 320 -27.79 -38.02 -12.48
C ASN A 320 -27.15 -38.55 -11.19
N ILE A 321 -25.81 -38.66 -11.13
CA ILE A 321 -25.10 -39.01 -9.89
C ILE A 321 -25.19 -37.88 -8.87
N LEU A 322 -25.02 -36.62 -9.30
CA LEU A 322 -25.12 -35.45 -8.43
C LEU A 322 -26.52 -35.30 -7.82
N ASP A 323 -27.56 -35.55 -8.62
CA ASP A 323 -28.97 -35.48 -8.20
C ASP A 323 -29.44 -36.75 -7.44
N GLY A 324 -28.57 -37.74 -7.27
CA GLY A 324 -28.87 -39.01 -6.59
C GLY A 324 -29.80 -39.93 -7.38
N LEU A 325 -30.03 -39.66 -8.66
CA LEU A 325 -30.87 -40.43 -9.59
C LEU A 325 -30.16 -41.66 -10.15
N ALA A 326 -28.82 -41.69 -10.12
CA ALA A 326 -28.00 -42.85 -10.48
C ALA A 326 -27.13 -43.32 -9.30
N LYS A 327 -27.09 -44.63 -9.03
CA LYS A 327 -26.21 -45.23 -8.02
C LYS A 327 -24.83 -45.55 -8.62
N LYS A 328 -23.77 -45.39 -7.81
CA LYS A 328 -22.41 -45.87 -8.12
C LYS A 328 -22.43 -47.37 -8.45
N GLN A 329 -22.51 -47.75 -9.71
CA GLN A 329 -22.20 -49.11 -10.18
C GLN A 329 -20.98 -49.04 -11.10
N ASN A 330 -19.87 -49.63 -10.63
CA ASN A 330 -18.64 -49.95 -11.37
C ASN A 330 -17.91 -48.78 -12.07
N PHE A 331 -17.47 -47.78 -11.30
CA PHE A 331 -16.70 -46.63 -11.83
C PHE A 331 -15.19 -46.85 -11.96
N ILE A 332 -14.67 -48.08 -11.81
CA ILE A 332 -13.25 -48.36 -12.04
C ILE A 332 -13.13 -49.65 -12.86
N THR A 333 -13.02 -49.48 -14.17
CA THR A 333 -12.31 -50.42 -15.04
C THR A 333 -11.68 -49.58 -16.13
N VAL A 334 -10.48 -49.05 -15.82
CA VAL A 334 -9.25 -49.01 -16.64
C VAL A 334 -8.16 -48.41 -15.75
#